data_AF-A0A536MHB6-F1
#
_entry.id   AF-A0A536MHB6-F1
#
_cell.length_a   1.000
_cell.length_b   1.000
_cell.length_c   1.000
_cell.angle_alpha   90.00
_cell.angle_beta   90.00
_cell.angle_gamma   90.00
#
_symmetry.space_group_name_H-M   'P 1'
#
loop_
_entity.id
_entity.type
_entity.pdbx_description
1 polymer ?
#
loop_
_entity_poly.entity_id
_entity_poly.type
_entity_poly.pdbx_seq_one_letter_code
_entity_poly.pdbx_strand_id
1 'polypeptide(L)'
;ATRSVSPSQWRALKARHRTCAAPECDRPINMTSPHHIEFWARGGRSDLPNLLPLCYHHHRLVHEGGWQVIRAGEGVKFIPPERVIPRRVRGPGMRWAA
;
A
#
# COMPACT_ATOMS: atom_id res chain seq x y z
N ALA A 1 -7.55 -4.75 8.46
CA ALA A 1 -8.52 -4.70 7.35
C ALA A 1 -8.77 -6.12 6.85
N THR A 2 -9.98 -6.65 6.97
CA THR A 2 -10.27 -8.01 6.52
C THR A 2 -11.68 -8.12 5.94
N ARG A 3 -11.74 -7.91 4.62
CA ARG A 3 -12.49 -8.76 3.71
C ARG A 3 -11.45 -9.37 2.76
N SER A 4 -11.60 -10.65 2.43
CA SER A 4 -10.67 -11.35 1.54
C SER A 4 -10.75 -10.76 0.14
N VAL A 5 -9.60 -10.30 -0.38
CA VAL A 5 -9.45 -9.92 -1.79
C VAL A 5 -9.52 -11.18 -2.63
N SER A 6 -10.34 -11.18 -3.68
CA SER A 6 -10.48 -12.36 -4.52
C SER A 6 -9.20 -12.63 -5.33
N PRO A 7 -8.94 -13.89 -5.73
CA PRO A 7 -7.80 -14.21 -6.59
C PRO A 7 -7.80 -13.42 -7.92
N SER A 8 -8.98 -13.14 -8.50
CA SER A 8 -9.09 -12.35 -9.73
C SER A 8 -8.72 -10.88 -9.51
N GLN A 9 -9.14 -10.28 -8.40
CA GLN A 9 -8.73 -8.92 -8.03
C GLN A 9 -7.23 -8.84 -7.77
N TRP A 10 -6.65 -9.86 -7.13
CA TRP A 10 -5.21 -9.92 -6.92
C TRP A 10 -4.41 -10.04 -8.22
N ARG A 11 -4.87 -10.87 -9.15
CA ARG A 11 -4.27 -10.95 -10.50
C ARG A 11 -4.35 -9.61 -11.23
N ALA A 12 -5.49 -8.93 -11.14
CA ALA A 12 -5.65 -7.63 -11.78
C ALA A 12 -4.75 -6.54 -11.16
N LEU A 13 -4.53 -6.56 -9.84
CA LEU A 13 -3.53 -5.70 -9.20
C LEU A 13 -2.12 -6.00 -9.69
N LYS A 14 -1.75 -7.28 -9.78
CA LYS A 14 -0.45 -7.70 -10.30
C LYS A 14 -0.20 -7.27 -11.74
N ALA A 15 -1.25 -7.21 -12.56
CA ALA A 15 -1.17 -6.72 -13.93
C ALA A 15 -0.96 -5.19 -14.00
N ARG A 16 -1.49 -4.43 -13.02
CA ARG A 16 -1.41 -2.96 -12.98
C ARG A 16 -0.13 -2.44 -12.34
N HIS A 17 0.46 -3.19 -11.42
CA HIS A 17 1.59 -2.75 -10.61
C HIS A 17 2.78 -3.71 -10.74
N ARG A 18 3.97 -3.14 -10.93
CA ARG A 18 5.22 -3.90 -10.95
C ARG A 18 5.88 -3.99 -9.56
N THR A 19 5.64 -3.00 -8.71
CA THR A 19 6.23 -2.86 -7.37
C THR A 19 5.16 -2.43 -6.36
N CYS A 20 5.57 -2.29 -5.10
CA CYS A 20 4.80 -1.63 -4.05
C CYS A 20 4.37 -0.22 -4.51
N ALA A 21 3.11 0.14 -4.24
CA ALA A 21 2.55 1.42 -4.69
C ALA A 21 2.89 2.63 -3.80
N ALA A 22 3.67 2.41 -2.73
CA ALA A 22 4.23 3.50 -1.94
C ALA A 22 5.28 4.28 -2.76
N PRO A 23 5.37 5.62 -2.62
CA PRO A 23 6.36 6.43 -3.31
C PRO A 23 7.78 5.89 -3.12
N GLU A 24 8.54 5.85 -4.21
CA GLU A 24 9.95 5.46 -4.23
C GLU A 24 10.24 4.02 -3.76
N CYS A 25 9.22 3.18 -3.60
CA CYS A 25 9.40 1.78 -3.23
C CYS A 25 9.53 0.88 -4.47
N ASP A 26 10.67 0.21 -4.57
CA ASP A 26 11.03 -0.71 -5.67
C ASP A 26 10.72 -2.18 -5.35
N ARG A 27 10.17 -2.48 -4.16
CA ARG A 27 9.89 -3.85 -3.74
C ARG A 27 8.94 -4.53 -4.73
N PRO A 28 9.30 -5.70 -5.30
CA PRO A 28 8.53 -6.33 -6.37
C PRO A 28 7.13 -6.71 -5.92
N ILE A 29 6.18 -6.69 -6.85
CA ILE A 29 4.76 -6.98 -6.61
C ILE A 29 4.51 -8.32 -5.90
N ASN A 30 5.37 -9.32 -6.13
CA ASN A 30 5.27 -10.63 -5.48
C ASN A 30 5.60 -10.62 -3.98
N MET A 31 6.23 -9.54 -3.48
CA MET A 31 6.51 -9.30 -2.06
C MET A 31 5.52 -8.30 -1.43
N THR A 32 4.35 -8.14 -2.04
CA THR A 32 3.31 -7.23 -1.58
C THR A 32 2.03 -7.98 -1.24
N SER A 33 1.17 -7.32 -0.49
CA SER A 33 -0.18 -7.79 -0.16
C SER A 33 -1.18 -6.70 -0.52
N PRO A 34 -2.41 -7.06 -0.92
CA PRO A 34 -3.41 -6.06 -1.25
C PRO A 34 -3.91 -5.35 0.01
N HIS A 35 -4.00 -4.03 -0.09
CA HIS A 35 -4.44 -3.11 0.95
C HIS A 35 -5.67 -2.35 0.47
N HIS A 36 -6.67 -2.15 1.32
CA HIS A 36 -7.82 -1.30 0.99
C HIS A 36 -7.48 0.16 1.32
N ILE A 37 -7.61 1.09 0.35
CA ILE A 37 -7.38 2.54 0.58
C ILE A 37 -8.39 3.05 1.59
N GLU A 38 -9.68 2.87 1.29
CA GLU A 38 -10.76 3.09 2.22
C GLU A 38 -11.10 1.77 2.90
N PHE A 39 -10.93 1.73 4.22
CA PHE A 39 -11.23 0.52 4.98
C PHE A 39 -12.70 0.15 4.87
N TRP A 40 -12.97 -1.15 4.72
CA TRP A 40 -14.33 -1.69 4.69
C TRP A 40 -15.19 -1.23 5.87
N ALA A 41 -14.60 -1.16 7.08
CA ALA A 41 -15.30 -0.69 8.29
C ALA A 41 -15.78 0.77 8.20
N ARG A 42 -15.29 1.54 7.21
CA ARG A 42 -15.70 2.92 6.93
C ARG A 42 -16.59 3.02 5.67
N GLY A 43 -17.09 1.91 5.15
CA GLY A 43 -17.91 1.87 3.93
C GLY A 43 -17.11 1.63 2.64
N GLY A 44 -15.79 1.41 2.74
CA GLY A 44 -14.93 1.20 1.58
C GLY A 44 -15.33 0.00 0.74
N ARG A 45 -15.47 0.21 -0.57
CA ARG A 45 -15.82 -0.84 -1.54
C ARG A 45 -14.70 -1.86 -1.65
N SER A 46 -15.03 -3.14 -1.75
CA SER A 46 -14.03 -4.18 -2.01
C SER A 46 -13.84 -4.40 -3.52
N ASP A 47 -13.67 -3.31 -4.27
CA ASP A 47 -13.42 -3.35 -5.71
C ASP A 47 -11.96 -2.98 -6.03
N LEU A 48 -11.54 -3.33 -7.24
CA LEU A 48 -10.16 -3.19 -7.67
C LEU A 48 -9.59 -1.76 -7.53
N PRO A 49 -10.35 -0.68 -7.85
CA PRO A 49 -9.86 0.67 -7.64
C PRO A 49 -9.54 0.99 -6.17
N ASN A 50 -10.25 0.40 -5.22
CA ASN A 50 -10.01 0.63 -3.79
C ASN A 50 -8.86 -0.19 -3.22
N LEU A 51 -8.13 -0.94 -4.06
CA LEU A 51 -7.02 -1.77 -3.61
C LEU A 51 -5.67 -1.21 -4.09
N LEU A 52 -4.65 -1.36 -3.25
CA LEU A 52 -3.25 -1.05 -3.54
C LEU A 52 -2.34 -2.20 -3.10
N PRO A 53 -1.32 -2.56 -3.89
CA PRO A 53 -0.30 -3.49 -3.43
C PRO A 53 0.71 -2.78 -2.53
N LEU A 54 0.79 -3.19 -1.26
CA LEU A 54 1.78 -2.67 -0.32
C LEU A 54 2.70 -3.79 0.17
N CYS A 55 4.00 -3.51 0.25
CA CYS A 55 4.93 -4.42 0.91
C CYS A 55 4.67 -4.45 2.42
N TYR A 56 5.17 -5.48 3.11
CA TYR A 56 4.99 -5.64 4.56
C TYR A 56 5.28 -4.35 5.36
N HIS A 57 6.37 -3.65 5.02
CA HIS A 57 6.76 -2.41 5.68
C HIS A 57 5.69 -1.31 5.54
N HIS A 58 5.32 -0.95 4.31
CA HIS A 58 4.33 0.09 4.05
C HIS A 58 2.93 -0.32 4.51
N HIS A 59 2.59 -1.59 4.42
CA HIS A 59 1.33 -2.11 4.94
C HIS A 59 1.22 -1.86 6.45
N ARG A 60 2.30 -2.13 7.21
CA ARG A 60 2.35 -1.85 8.65
C ARG A 60 2.36 -0.35 8.96
N LEU A 61 3.03 0.48 8.15
CA LEU A 61 3.01 1.94 8.33
C LEU A 61 1.59 2.52 8.23
N VAL A 62 0.78 2.01 7.30
CA VAL A 62 -0.60 2.48 7.11
C VAL A 62 -1.55 1.93 8.19
N HIS A 63 -1.38 0.67 8.62
CA HIS A 63 -2.24 0.11 9.68
C HIS A 63 -1.90 0.64 11.08
N GLU A 64 -0.63 0.86 11.38
CA GLU A 64 -0.16 1.09 12.76
C GLU A 64 0.75 2.31 12.91
N GLY A 65 1.41 2.72 11.83
CA GLY A 65 2.33 3.86 11.85
C GLY A 65 1.66 5.22 11.71
N GLY A 66 0.32 5.28 11.67
CA GLY A 66 -0.43 6.52 11.52
C GLY A 66 -0.36 7.15 10.12
N TRP A 67 0.26 6.47 9.14
CA TRP A 67 0.30 6.93 7.77
C TRP A 67 -1.09 6.80 7.13
N GLN A 68 -1.50 7.83 6.41
CA GLN A 68 -2.75 7.80 5.67
C GLN A 68 -2.48 7.63 4.18
N VAL A 69 -3.34 6.86 3.51
CA VAL A 69 -3.34 6.74 2.05
C VAL A 69 -4.62 7.39 1.55
N ILE A 70 -4.48 8.44 0.74
CA ILE A 70 -5.61 9.10 0.10
C ILE A 70 -5.51 8.95 -1.42
N ARG A 71 -6.65 8.93 -2.09
CA ARG A 71 -6.68 9.03 -3.56
C ARG A 71 -6.40 10.47 -3.97
N ALA A 72 -5.58 10.64 -5.00
CA ALA A 72 -5.23 11.92 -5.58
C ALA A 72 -5.25 11.80 -7.10
N GLY A 73 -6.40 12.09 -7.72
CA GLY A 73 -6.63 11.86 -9.15
C GLY A 73 -6.48 10.37 -9.52
N GLU A 74 -5.67 10.10 -10.55
CA GLU A 74 -5.32 8.74 -10.99
C GLU A 74 -4.33 8.01 -10.05
N GLY A 75 -3.75 8.73 -9.08
CA GLY A 75 -2.75 8.21 -8.16
C GLY A 75 -3.21 8.13 -6.71
N VAL A 76 -2.27 7.79 -5.85
CA VAL A 76 -2.44 7.79 -4.39
C VAL A 76 -1.36 8.63 -3.74
N LYS A 77 -1.71 9.30 -2.65
CA LYS A 77 -0.78 10.09 -1.84
C LYS A 77 -0.68 9.46 -0.45
N PHE A 78 0.55 9.31 0.03
CA PHE A 78 0.86 8.87 1.37
C PHE A 78 1.12 10.10 2.23
N ILE A 79 0.32 10.27 3.28
CA ILE A 79 0.41 11.40 4.20
C ILE A 79 1.00 10.88 5.52
N PRO A 80 2.13 11.44 5.99
CA PRO A 80 2.70 11.07 7.27
C PRO A 80 1.82 11.55 8.44
N PRO A 81 1.89 10.91 9.62
CA PRO A 81 1.18 11.41 10.80
C PRO A 81 1.71 12.77 11.26
N GLU A 82 0.83 13.60 11.83
CA GLU A 82 1.12 14.95 12.38
C GLU A 82 2.34 14.95 13.32
N ARG A 83 2.46 13.91 14.15
CA ARG A 83 3.66 13.61 14.93
C ARG A 83 4.37 12.45 14.26
N VAL A 84 5.42 12.75 13.51
CA VAL A 84 6.34 11.73 12.98
C VAL A 84 7.04 11.09 14.19
N ILE A 85 6.56 9.92 14.61
CA ILE A 85 7.34 9.07 15.52
C ILE A 85 8.51 8.56 14.67
N PRO A 86 9.77 8.95 14.94
CA PRO A 86 10.89 8.54 14.12
C PRO A 86 11.14 7.04 14.32
N ARG A 87 10.44 6.22 13.54
CA ARG A 87 10.76 4.81 13.41
C ARG A 87 11.91 4.74 12.41
N ARG A 88 13.04 4.13 12.79
CA ARG A 88 14.20 3.97 11.89
C ARG A 88 13.72 3.46 10.53
N VAL A 89 13.76 4.34 9.54
CA VAL A 89 13.35 4.05 8.17
C VAL A 89 14.47 3.19 7.58
N ARG A 90 14.13 2.07 6.95
CA ARG A 90 15.01 1.54 5.90
C ARG A 90 14.83 2.52 4.73
N GLY A 91 15.73 3.51 4.66
CA GLY A 91 15.57 4.68 3.81
C GLY A 91 15.42 4.35 2.31
N PRO A 92 14.78 5.23 1.53
CA PRO A 92 14.72 5.16 0.08
C PRO A 92 16.16 5.29 -0.45
N GLY A 93 16.71 4.19 -0.96
CA GLY A 93 18.12 4.12 -1.36
C GLY A 93 18.69 2.71 -1.38
N MET A 94 18.08 1.77 -0.63
CA MET A 94 18.41 0.35 -0.76
C MET A 94 17.68 -0.23 -1.97
N ARG A 95 18.29 -0.09 -3.15
CA ARG A 95 17.92 -0.91 -4.32
C ARG A 95 18.00 -2.37 -3.88
N TRP A 96 16.95 -3.16 -4.14
CA TRP A 96 17.10 -4.61 -4.03
C TRP A 96 18.13 -5.02 -5.07
N ALA A 97 19.36 -5.31 -4.61
CA ALA A 97 20.38 -5.90 -5.46
C ALA A 97 19.78 -7.14 -6.15
N ALA A 98 20.04 -7.23 -7.44
CA ALA A 98 19.62 -8.32 -8.31
C ALA A 98 20.07 -9.68 -7.78
#